data_AF-A0AA40I775-F1
#
_entry.id   AF-A0AA40I775-F1
#
_cell.length_a   1.000
_cell.length_b   1.000
_cell.length_c   1.000
_cell.angle_alpha   90.00
_cell.angle_beta   90.00
_cell.angle_gamma   90.00
#
_symmetry.space_group_name_H-M   'P 1'
#
loop_
_entity.id
_entity.type
_entity.pdbx_description
1 polymer ?
#
loop_
_entity_poly.entity_id
_entity_poly.type
_entity_poly.pdbx_seq_one_letter_code
_entity_poly.pdbx_strand_id
1 'polypeptide(L)'
;MGKRNNSQRKENVESPRKEISETEACNMTEKEFRVMVMEFIHRMDEKINNLCKNQEEMKSDIATIKNTMESFNSRLQEAEDRISELEDQEPRVTLQVRGKPVNFLVDTGAAYSVLTEPMGPMTSKKTSV
;
A
#
# COMPACT_ATOMS: atom_id res chain seq x y z
N MET A 1 -3.64 -22.65 1.92
CA MET A 1 -4.52 -22.27 3.05
C MET A 1 -4.96 -20.83 2.88
N GLY A 2 -6.06 -20.58 2.17
CA GLY A 2 -6.63 -19.23 2.03
C GLY A 2 -7.74 -19.03 3.06
N LYS A 3 -7.55 -18.11 4.00
CA LYS A 3 -8.61 -17.71 4.94
C LYS A 3 -9.62 -16.86 4.17
N ARG A 4 -10.84 -17.38 3.99
CA ARG A 4 -11.97 -16.63 3.45
C ARG A 4 -12.49 -15.71 4.56
N ASN A 5 -12.35 -14.41 4.34
CA ASN A 5 -12.90 -13.38 5.22
C ASN A 5 -14.41 -13.27 4.95
N ASN A 6 -15.19 -13.67 5.94
CA ASN A 6 -16.65 -13.62 5.90
C ASN A 6 -17.08 -12.25 6.45
N SER A 7 -17.16 -11.23 5.58
CA SER A 7 -17.73 -9.93 5.95
C SER A 7 -19.25 -10.05 5.90
N GLN A 8 -19.87 -10.20 7.07
CA GLN A 8 -21.32 -10.12 7.23
C GLN A 8 -21.76 -8.70 6.85
N ARG A 9 -22.26 -8.52 5.63
CA ARG A 9 -23.14 -7.39 5.31
C ARG A 9 -24.37 -7.54 6.21
N LYS A 10 -24.43 -6.73 7.27
CA LYS A 10 -25.68 -6.49 7.99
C LYS A 10 -26.62 -5.79 7.00
N GLU A 11 -27.54 -6.57 6.46
CA GLU A 11 -28.68 -6.06 5.71
C GLU A 11 -29.45 -5.13 6.65
N ASN A 12 -29.37 -3.82 6.40
CA ASN A 12 -30.20 -2.85 7.10
C ASN A 12 -31.61 -3.04 6.54
N VAL A 13 -32.37 -3.93 7.17
CA VAL A 13 -33.76 -4.21 6.81
C VAL A 13 -34.58 -2.98 7.20
N GLU A 14 -34.65 -2.02 6.28
CA GLU A 14 -35.56 -0.90 6.37
C GLU A 14 -36.98 -1.45 6.28
N SER A 15 -37.73 -1.33 7.38
CA SER A 15 -39.09 -1.85 7.49
C SER A 15 -40.00 -1.21 6.43
N PRO A 16 -40.85 -1.96 5.69
CA PRO A 16 -41.68 -1.40 4.63
C PRO A 16 -42.69 -0.43 5.24
N ARG A 17 -42.54 0.88 4.97
CA ARG A 17 -43.55 1.87 5.38
C ARG A 17 -44.55 2.06 4.26
N LYS A 18 -45.82 2.12 4.67
CA LYS A 18 -46.98 2.39 3.80
C LYS A 18 -46.77 3.76 3.15
N GLU A 19 -46.66 3.79 1.82
CA GLU A 19 -46.78 5.03 1.06
C GLU A 19 -48.18 5.61 1.30
N ILE A 20 -48.23 6.86 1.76
CA ILE A 20 -49.48 7.56 2.06
C ILE A 20 -49.99 8.14 0.75
N SER A 21 -51.22 7.83 0.39
CA SER A 21 -51.83 8.33 -0.86
C SER A 21 -52.07 9.86 -0.79
N GLU A 22 -52.08 10.54 -1.94
CA GLU A 22 -52.37 11.97 -2.03
C GLU A 22 -53.72 12.34 -1.36
N THR A 23 -54.70 11.44 -1.44
CA THR A 23 -56.03 11.59 -0.82
C THR A 23 -56.03 11.48 0.70
N GLU A 24 -55.10 10.72 1.30
CA GLU A 24 -54.94 10.64 2.76
C GLU A 24 -54.17 11.83 3.32
N ALA A 25 -53.22 12.38 2.53
CA ALA A 25 -52.48 13.58 2.91
C ALA A 25 -53.37 14.82 3.02
N CYS A 26 -54.37 14.98 2.14
CA CYS A 26 -55.30 16.13 2.16
C CYS A 26 -56.29 16.14 3.34
N ASN A 27 -56.49 15.01 4.02
CA ASN A 27 -57.47 14.88 5.11
C ASN A 27 -56.84 14.93 6.51
N MET A 28 -55.54 15.19 6.61
CA MET A 28 -54.78 15.20 7.85
C MET A 28 -54.90 16.53 8.60
N THR A 29 -54.96 16.50 9.93
CA THR A 29 -54.92 17.72 10.74
C THR A 29 -53.52 18.36 10.71
N GLU A 30 -53.44 19.68 10.90
CA GLU A 30 -52.16 20.40 10.85
C GLU A 30 -51.12 19.88 11.88
N LYS A 31 -51.58 19.39 13.03
CA LYS A 31 -50.72 18.78 14.05
C LYS A 31 -50.11 17.46 13.55
N GLU A 32 -50.92 16.61 12.93
CA GLU A 32 -50.48 15.33 12.37
C GLU A 32 -49.51 15.55 11.20
N PHE A 33 -49.77 16.54 10.35
CA PHE A 33 -48.89 16.90 9.25
C PHE A 33 -47.52 17.37 9.77
N ARG A 34 -47.50 18.23 10.79
CA ARG A 34 -46.26 18.67 11.44
C ARG A 34 -45.44 17.50 12.01
N VAL A 35 -46.09 16.56 12.68
CA VAL A 35 -45.43 15.36 13.21
C VAL A 35 -44.82 14.53 12.07
N MET A 36 -45.58 14.31 11.00
CA MET A 36 -45.10 13.56 9.83
C MET A 36 -43.87 14.22 9.19
N VAL A 37 -43.91 15.53 8.96
CA VAL A 37 -42.80 16.29 8.38
C VAL A 37 -41.58 16.22 9.29
N MET A 38 -41.76 16.41 10.59
CA MET A 38 -40.67 16.35 11.56
C MET A 38 -40.01 14.95 11.60
N GLU A 39 -40.81 13.88 11.57
CA GLU A 39 -40.28 12.52 11.49
C GLU A 39 -39.57 12.26 10.16
N PHE A 40 -40.06 12.80 9.05
CA PHE A 40 -39.42 12.67 7.75
C PHE A 40 -38.05 13.36 7.73
N ILE A 41 -37.99 14.59 8.23
CA ILE A 41 -36.73 15.35 8.36
C ILE A 41 -35.75 14.59 9.24
N HIS A 42 -36.18 14.11 10.41
CA HIS A 42 -35.30 13.37 11.33
C HIS A 42 -34.69 12.12 10.68
N ARG A 43 -35.50 11.37 9.91
CA ARG A 43 -35.01 10.20 9.16
C ARG A 43 -34.00 10.59 8.08
N MET A 44 -34.24 11.70 7.38
CA MET A 44 -33.28 12.18 6.38
C MET A 44 -31.98 12.60 7.04
N ASP A 45 -32.03 13.34 8.15
CA ASP A 45 -30.83 13.74 8.90
C ASP A 45 -30.02 12.54 9.36
N GLU A 46 -30.66 11.50 9.89
CA GLU A 46 -29.98 10.28 10.30
C GLU A 46 -29.28 9.59 9.13
N LYS A 47 -29.96 9.43 7.98
CA LYS A 47 -29.38 8.84 6.77
C LYS A 47 -28.22 9.67 6.23
N ILE A 48 -28.36 10.98 6.18
CA ILE A 48 -27.32 11.92 5.73
C ILE A 48 -26.10 11.82 6.64
N ASN A 49 -26.29 11.86 7.96
CA ASN A 49 -25.19 11.80 8.92
C ASN A 49 -24.41 10.48 8.84
N ASN A 50 -25.11 9.35 8.71
CA ASN A 50 -24.46 8.04 8.55
C ASN A 50 -23.66 7.95 7.25
N LEU A 51 -24.19 8.48 6.15
CA LEU A 51 -23.48 8.53 4.87
C LEU A 51 -22.22 9.40 4.96
N CYS A 52 -22.34 10.60 5.53
CA CYS A 52 -21.22 11.52 5.74
C CYS A 52 -20.11 10.89 6.58
N LYS A 53 -20.47 10.20 7.67
CA LYS A 53 -19.49 9.53 8.54
C LYS A 53 -18.71 8.44 7.80
N ASN A 54 -19.40 7.55 7.08
CA ASN A 54 -18.75 6.49 6.31
C ASN A 54 -17.86 7.08 5.20
N GLN A 55 -18.27 8.20 4.59
CA GLN A 55 -17.47 8.89 3.59
C GLN A 55 -16.16 9.44 4.18
N GLU A 56 -16.21 10.05 5.37
CA GLU A 56 -15.01 10.59 6.03
C GLU A 56 -14.04 9.48 6.46
N GLU A 57 -14.55 8.34 6.94
CA GLU A 57 -13.71 7.16 7.23
C GLU A 57 -12.97 6.69 5.96
N MET A 58 -13.67 6.50 4.85
CA MET A 58 -13.06 6.12 3.57
C MET A 58 -12.03 7.14 3.08
N LYS A 59 -12.31 8.44 3.25
CA LYS A 59 -11.41 9.53 2.85
C LYS A 59 -10.12 9.50 3.66
N SER A 60 -10.19 9.22 4.97
CA SER A 60 -9.04 9.02 5.83
C SER A 60 -8.19 7.83 5.40
N ASP A 61 -8.83 6.69 5.08
CA ASP A 61 -8.13 5.50 4.60
C ASP A 61 -7.43 5.76 3.25
N ILE A 62 -8.10 6.44 2.32
CA ILE A 62 -7.52 6.84 1.03
C ILE A 62 -6.29 7.73 1.24
N ALA A 63 -6.35 8.70 2.15
CA ALA A 63 -5.21 9.56 2.45
C ALA A 63 -4.03 8.76 3.02
N THR A 64 -4.30 7.80 3.90
CA THR A 64 -3.27 6.90 4.47
C THR A 64 -2.63 6.04 3.38
N ILE A 65 -3.43 5.44 2.51
CA ILE A 65 -2.95 4.63 1.37
C ILE A 65 -2.11 5.50 0.43
N LYS A 66 -2.55 6.73 0.14
CA LYS A 66 -1.80 7.66 -0.71
C LYS A 66 -0.42 7.97 -0.13
N ASN A 67 -0.35 8.37 1.15
CA ASN A 67 0.91 8.72 1.80
C ASN A 67 1.87 7.51 1.87
N THR A 68 1.35 6.32 2.16
CA THR A 68 2.17 5.10 2.18
C THR A 68 2.68 4.74 0.79
N MET A 69 1.87 4.88 -0.26
CA MET A 69 2.29 4.65 -1.64
C MET A 69 3.35 5.65 -2.10
N GLU A 70 3.19 6.93 -1.77
CA GLU A 70 4.21 7.96 -2.05
C GLU A 70 5.54 7.61 -1.36
N SER A 71 5.52 7.17 -0.10
CA SER A 71 6.71 6.69 0.60
C SER A 71 7.36 5.48 -0.06
N PHE A 72 6.58 4.49 -0.52
CA PHE A 72 7.11 3.35 -1.25
C PHE A 72 7.75 3.74 -2.58
N ASN A 73 7.13 4.65 -3.33
CA ASN A 73 7.68 5.13 -4.60
C ASN A 73 9.04 5.82 -4.40
N SER A 74 9.20 6.65 -3.37
CA SER A 74 10.50 7.27 -3.06
C SER A 74 11.57 6.23 -2.73
N ARG A 75 11.23 5.21 -1.93
CA ARG A 75 12.16 4.13 -1.57
C ARG A 75 12.53 3.25 -2.75
N LEU A 76 11.60 3.05 -3.68
CA LEU A 76 11.85 2.29 -4.90
C LEU A 76 12.82 3.05 -5.81
N GLN A 77 12.60 4.35 -6.02
CA GLN A 77 13.50 5.18 -6.81
C GLN A 77 14.92 5.18 -6.25
N GLU A 78 15.08 5.34 -4.93
CA GLU A 78 16.39 5.27 -4.28
C GLU A 78 17.07 3.91 -4.50
N ALA A 79 16.32 2.82 -4.43
CA ALA A 79 16.86 1.48 -4.67
C ALA A 79 17.26 1.28 -6.14
N GLU A 80 16.47 1.77 -7.09
CA GLU A 80 16.78 1.75 -8.53
C GLU A 80 18.08 2.51 -8.84
N ASP A 81 18.24 3.70 -8.26
CA ASP A 81 19.45 4.51 -8.42
C ASP A 81 20.68 3.77 -7.87
N ARG A 82 20.56 3.20 -6.66
CA ARG A 82 21.62 2.42 -6.02
C ARG A 82 21.98 1.13 -6.77
N ILE A 83 21.01 0.47 -7.39
CA ILE A 83 21.26 -0.72 -8.21
C ILE A 83 22.02 -0.31 -9.48
N SER A 84 21.58 0.77 -10.12
CA SER A 84 22.23 1.30 -11.32
C SER A 84 23.70 1.64 -11.07
N GLU A 85 24.03 2.21 -9.91
CA GLU A 85 25.43 2.47 -9.51
C GLU A 85 26.28 1.20 -9.32
N LEU A 86 25.66 0.08 -8.95
CA LEU A 86 26.37 -1.18 -8.68
C LEU A 86 26.56 -2.04 -9.92
N GLU A 87 25.64 -1.99 -10.88
CA GLU A 87 25.80 -2.68 -12.17
C GLU A 87 27.08 -2.22 -12.91
N ASP A 88 27.50 -0.97 -12.71
CA ASP A 88 28.74 -0.43 -13.28
C ASP A 88 30.04 -0.92 -12.59
N GLN A 89 29.94 -1.67 -11.49
CA GLN A 89 31.10 -2.14 -10.70
C GLN A 89 31.29 -3.66 -10.77
N GLU A 90 31.56 -4.17 -11.98
CA GLU A 90 32.01 -5.55 -12.13
C GLU A 90 33.36 -5.78 -11.39
N PRO A 91 33.42 -6.68 -10.39
CA PRO A 91 34.64 -6.89 -9.63
C PRO A 91 35.72 -7.51 -10.52
N ARG A 92 36.88 -6.85 -10.57
CA ARG A 92 38.01 -7.29 -11.40
C ARG A 92 39.28 -7.44 -10.57
N VAL A 93 40.09 -8.44 -10.92
CA VAL A 93 41.42 -8.65 -10.33
C VAL A 93 42.50 -8.53 -11.41
N THR A 94 43.59 -7.84 -11.10
CA THR A 94 44.75 -7.73 -11.99
C THR A 94 45.82 -8.73 -11.56
N LEU A 95 46.21 -9.64 -12.46
CA LEU A 95 47.28 -10.61 -12.23
C LEU A 95 48.43 -10.42 -13.22
N GLN A 96 49.66 -10.68 -12.77
CA GLN A 96 50.84 -10.65 -13.64
C GLN A 96 51.02 -11.99 -14.35
N VAL A 97 50.66 -12.06 -15.64
CA VAL A 97 50.83 -13.25 -16.47
C VAL A 97 52.05 -13.05 -17.35
N ARG A 98 53.14 -13.78 -17.07
CA ARG A 98 54.41 -13.68 -17.81
C ARG A 98 54.97 -12.25 -17.85
N GLY A 99 54.82 -11.51 -16.75
CA GLY A 99 55.28 -10.12 -16.63
C GLY A 99 54.38 -9.07 -17.26
N LYS A 100 53.18 -9.45 -17.76
CA LYS A 100 52.17 -8.52 -18.25
C LYS A 100 50.95 -8.52 -17.33
N PRO A 101 50.45 -7.34 -16.90
CA PRO A 101 49.22 -7.26 -16.11
C PRO A 101 48.02 -7.59 -16.99
N VAL A 102 47.13 -8.46 -16.49
CA VAL A 102 45.89 -8.87 -17.16
C VAL A 102 44.73 -8.75 -16.17
N ASN A 103 43.62 -8.15 -16.60
CA ASN A 103 42.42 -7.99 -15.79
C ASN A 103 41.46 -9.17 -16.03
N PHE A 104 41.04 -9.82 -14.95
CA PHE A 104 40.06 -10.89 -14.97
C PHE A 104 38.79 -10.45 -14.26
N LEU A 105 37.64 -10.72 -14.86
CA LEU A 105 36.34 -10.61 -14.18
C LEU A 105 36.29 -11.68 -13.08
N VAL A 106 35.94 -11.26 -11.87
CA VAL A 106 35.80 -12.17 -10.73
C VAL A 106 34.35 -12.60 -10.66
N ASP A 107 34.07 -13.85 -11.03
CA ASP A 107 32.80 -14.48 -10.69
C ASP A 107 32.87 -14.97 -9.24
N THR A 108 32.24 -14.24 -8.33
CA THR A 108 32.16 -14.63 -6.91
C THR A 108 30.93 -15.48 -6.61
N GLY A 109 30.09 -15.78 -7.60
CA GLY A 109 28.83 -16.50 -7.42
C GLY A 109 27.83 -15.77 -6.50
N ALA A 110 28.13 -14.53 -6.08
CA ALA A 110 27.32 -13.72 -5.19
C ALA A 110 26.79 -12.49 -5.94
N ALA A 111 25.50 -12.21 -5.77
CA ALA A 111 24.87 -11.06 -6.41
C ALA A 111 25.26 -9.71 -5.77
N TYR A 112 25.71 -9.70 -4.51
CA TYR A 112 26.05 -8.47 -3.78
C TYR A 112 27.32 -8.65 -2.92
N SER A 113 28.21 -7.67 -3.06
CA SER A 113 29.53 -7.41 -2.46
C SER A 113 30.38 -8.57 -1.95
N VAL A 114 31.52 -8.70 -2.61
CA VAL A 114 32.76 -9.38 -2.22
C VAL A 114 33.43 -8.55 -1.12
N LEU A 115 34.06 -9.21 -0.14
CA LEU A 115 34.82 -8.54 0.94
C LEU A 115 35.50 -7.24 0.49
N THR A 116 35.05 -6.11 1.03
CA THR A 116 35.60 -4.78 0.76
C THR A 116 36.86 -4.49 1.58
N GLU A 117 37.09 -5.27 2.64
CA GLU A 117 38.27 -5.15 3.50
C GLU A 117 39.11 -6.44 3.46
N PRO A 118 40.45 -6.33 3.42
CA PRO A 118 41.32 -7.49 3.44
C PRO A 118 41.27 -8.19 4.80
N MET A 119 41.07 -9.52 4.82
CA MET A 119 41.04 -10.36 6.04
C MET A 119 42.43 -10.57 6.69
N GLY A 120 43.36 -9.65 6.46
CA GLY A 120 44.74 -9.73 6.94
C GLY A 120 45.75 -10.18 5.89
N PRO A 121 47.02 -10.33 6.29
CA PRO A 121 48.12 -10.58 5.38
C PRO A 121 48.04 -11.97 4.71
N MET A 122 48.27 -12.03 3.41
CA MET A 122 48.40 -13.28 2.67
C MET A 122 49.58 -14.10 3.21
N THR A 123 49.35 -15.38 3.49
CA THR A 123 50.43 -16.31 3.87
C THR A 123 51.35 -16.56 2.68
N SER A 124 52.66 -16.65 2.90
CA SER A 124 53.70 -16.82 1.86
C SER A 124 53.73 -18.20 1.18
N LYS A 125 52.65 -18.98 1.27
CA LYS A 125 52.56 -20.32 0.69
C LYS A 125 52.50 -20.23 -0.84
N LYS A 126 53.51 -20.80 -1.50
CA LYS A 126 53.54 -20.97 -2.96
C LYS A 126 53.11 -22.41 -3.27
N THR A 127 52.13 -22.54 -4.15
CA THR A 127 51.75 -23.83 -4.75
C THR A 127 52.18 -23.77 -6.21
N SER A 128 53.16 -24.58 -6.57
CA SER A 128 53.51 -24.83 -7.98
C SER A 128 52.71 -26.02 -8.48
N VAL A 129 52.17 -25.90 -9.69
CA VAL A 129 51.60 -27.02 -10.46
C VAL A 129 52.73 -27.72 -11.22
#